data_AF-A0A1S3GU85-F1
#
_entry.id   AF-A0A1S3GU85-F1
#
_cell.length_a   1.000
_cell.length_b   1.000
_cell.length_c   1.000
_cell.angle_alpha   90.00
_cell.angle_beta   90.00
_cell.angle_gamma   90.00
#
_symmetry.space_group_name_H-M   'P 1'
#
loop_
_entity.id
_entity.type
_entity.pdbx_description
1 polymer ?
#
loop_
_entity_poly.entity_id
_entity_poly.type
_entity_poly.pdbx_seq_one_letter_code
_entity_poly.pdbx_strand_id
1 'polypeptide(L)'
;GEVSAAHAGPLHRLGNALCSDNTLQAAARFRLFARKSQDVESVQEVGGLYWQRVTLILELLQHKKKLKSPQILIPSLFNLLSRCLEPKSPEQENMEYTKQLILSCLLNICQKLSPDGGRIPKDILDAEKFNVELIVQCIRLSEMPQTHHQALLLLGTAAGIFPDKVLHNIMSIFTFMGANVMRLDDSYSFQVISKTVKMVIPALIQSDHGDSKEVTRNVEVLAVKIISVFVDALPHVPEHRRLPILVQLVDTLGADKFLWVLLALLFEQYVTKTVLVATCGEK
;
A
#
# COMPACT_ATOMS: atom_id res chain seq x y z
N GLY A 1 62.46 1.44 58.29
CA GLY A 1 61.70 2.52 58.93
C GLY A 1 61.28 3.46 57.83
N GLU A 2 59.99 3.60 57.55
CA GLU A 2 59.06 4.52 58.28
C GLU A 2 59.52 5.99 58.17
N VAL A 3 58.73 7.03 57.90
CA VAL A 3 57.28 7.24 57.68
C VAL A 3 57.17 8.72 57.21
N SER A 4 56.29 9.00 56.25
CA SER A 4 55.42 10.20 56.05
C SER A 4 55.94 11.65 55.86
N ALA A 5 55.10 12.38 55.11
CA ALA A 5 54.68 13.79 55.24
C ALA A 5 55.25 14.86 54.29
N ALA A 6 54.51 15.07 53.19
CA ALA A 6 53.88 16.32 52.72
C ALA A 6 54.59 17.68 52.94
N HIS A 7 54.80 18.43 51.84
CA HIS A 7 54.08 19.68 51.50
C HIS A 7 54.69 20.34 50.25
N ALA A 8 53.83 20.86 49.38
CA ALA A 8 54.19 21.44 48.09
C ALA A 8 53.77 22.92 47.99
N GLY A 9 54.59 23.69 47.26
CA GLY A 9 54.28 24.99 46.65
C GLY A 9 55.55 25.84 46.47
N PRO A 10 55.56 26.89 45.63
CA PRO A 10 54.92 27.05 44.31
C PRO A 10 55.86 27.71 43.27
N LEU A 11 55.64 27.53 41.96
CA LEU A 11 56.24 28.39 40.91
C LEU A 11 55.29 28.63 39.72
N HIS A 12 54.77 29.86 39.66
CA HIS A 12 54.80 30.80 38.52
C HIS A 12 54.48 30.28 37.10
N ARG A 13 53.39 30.78 36.47
CA ARG A 13 53.45 31.88 35.49
C ARG A 13 52.10 32.18 34.83
N LEU A 14 51.92 33.48 34.63
CA LEU A 14 50.88 34.21 33.90
C LEU A 14 50.60 33.68 32.48
N GLY A 15 49.31 33.67 32.12
CA GLY A 15 48.83 33.50 30.76
C GLY A 15 47.31 33.46 30.63
N ASN A 16 46.57 34.44 31.18
CA ASN A 16 45.11 34.53 31.02
C ASN A 16 44.70 35.79 30.26
N ALA A 17 44.72 35.71 28.94
CA ALA A 17 43.89 36.51 28.04
C ALA A 17 43.63 35.63 26.82
N LEU A 18 42.37 35.29 26.54
CA LEU A 18 41.82 34.44 25.46
C LEU A 18 41.08 33.17 25.97
N CYS A 19 39.97 33.31 26.70
CA CYS A 19 39.06 32.17 26.93
C CYS A 19 37.60 32.54 27.26
N SER A 20 37.09 33.70 26.82
CA SER A 20 35.72 34.16 27.14
C SER A 20 34.69 34.04 26.01
N ASP A 21 35.09 33.89 24.74
CA ASP A 21 34.14 33.91 23.60
C ASP A 21 33.65 32.52 23.15
N ASN A 22 34.41 31.45 23.38
CA ASN A 22 34.03 30.11 22.92
C ASN A 22 32.90 29.49 23.77
N THR A 23 32.79 29.85 25.04
CA THR A 23 31.81 29.29 25.98
C THR A 23 30.39 29.80 25.71
N LEU A 24 30.25 31.07 25.30
CA LEU A 24 28.96 31.68 24.95
C LEU A 24 28.40 31.13 23.64
N GLN A 25 29.24 30.88 22.63
CA GLN A 25 28.81 30.25 21.38
C GLN A 25 28.41 28.79 21.56
N ALA A 26 29.12 28.03 22.40
CA ALA A 26 28.75 26.66 22.72
C ALA A 26 27.41 26.58 23.46
N ALA A 27 27.19 27.45 24.45
CA ALA A 27 25.92 27.52 25.19
C ALA A 27 24.73 27.95 24.30
N ALA A 28 24.94 28.87 23.35
CA ALA A 28 23.93 29.27 22.37
C ALA A 28 23.58 28.13 21.41
N ARG A 29 24.57 27.37 20.94
CA ARG A 29 24.35 26.18 20.10
C ARG A 29 23.62 25.06 20.85
N PHE A 30 23.96 24.79 22.10
CA PHE A 30 23.24 23.82 22.93
C PHE A 30 21.79 24.25 23.20
N ARG A 31 21.52 25.54 23.42
CA ARG A 31 20.14 26.05 23.58
C ARG A 31 19.32 25.99 22.29
N LEU A 32 19.92 26.26 21.14
CA LEU A 32 19.27 26.09 19.83
C LEU A 32 18.95 24.62 19.53
N PHE A 33 19.87 23.71 19.89
CA PHE A 33 19.64 22.27 19.75
C PHE A 33 18.56 21.78 20.72
N ALA A 34 18.61 22.16 22.00
CA ALA A 34 17.60 21.81 22.99
C ALA A 34 16.21 22.38 22.67
N ARG A 35 16.14 23.60 22.13
CA ARG A 35 14.88 24.21 21.69
C ARG A 35 14.32 23.51 20.44
N LYS A 36 15.19 23.08 19.52
CA LYS A 36 14.80 22.27 18.36
C LYS A 36 14.34 20.86 18.78
N SER A 37 14.95 20.27 19.80
CA SER A 37 14.51 18.99 20.39
C SER A 37 13.18 19.13 21.12
N GLN A 38 12.96 20.19 21.91
CA GLN A 38 11.68 20.46 22.58
C GLN A 38 10.54 20.80 21.60
N ASP A 39 10.80 21.54 20.52
CA ASP A 39 9.79 21.80 19.48
C ASP A 39 9.43 20.51 18.71
N VAL A 40 10.37 19.58 18.55
CA VAL A 40 10.11 18.28 17.90
C VAL A 40 9.33 17.35 18.85
N GLU A 41 9.70 17.25 20.12
CA GLU A 41 9.01 16.44 21.13
C GLU A 41 7.57 16.93 21.39
N SER A 42 7.36 18.24 21.52
CA SER A 42 6.03 18.82 21.77
C SER A 42 5.09 18.68 20.57
N VAL A 43 5.60 18.72 19.33
CA VAL A 43 4.82 18.44 18.12
C VAL A 43 4.50 16.95 17.97
N GLN A 44 5.40 16.06 18.41
CA GLN A 44 5.18 14.61 18.42
C GLN A 44 4.14 14.16 19.45
N GLU A 45 4.16 14.69 20.67
CA GLU A 45 3.13 14.40 21.70
C GLU A 45 1.73 14.85 21.25
N VAL A 46 1.62 16.02 20.62
CA VAL A 46 0.34 16.52 20.07
C VAL A 46 -0.13 15.66 18.89
N GLY A 47 0.79 15.16 18.07
CA GLY A 47 0.50 14.25 16.96
C GLY A 47 -0.04 12.88 17.42
N GLY A 48 0.55 12.29 18.47
CA GLY A 48 0.09 11.02 19.05
C GLY A 48 -1.33 11.11 19.60
N LEU A 49 -1.63 12.15 20.37
CA LEU A 49 -2.98 12.38 20.92
C LEU A 49 -4.03 12.62 19.83
N TYR A 50 -3.66 13.28 18.73
CA TYR A 50 -4.55 13.46 17.59
C TYR A 50 -4.94 12.13 16.96
N TRP A 51 -3.97 11.24 16.71
CA TRP A 51 -4.25 9.94 16.10
C TRP A 51 -5.03 8.99 17.01
N GLN A 52 -4.76 9.02 18.32
CA GLN A 52 -5.59 8.29 19.30
C GLN A 52 -7.06 8.73 19.25
N ARG A 53 -7.31 10.05 19.18
CA ARG A 53 -8.67 10.58 19.02
C ARG A 53 -9.30 10.18 17.69
N VAL A 54 -8.53 10.22 16.60
CA VAL A 54 -9.00 9.77 15.28
C VAL A 54 -9.37 8.29 15.31
N THR A 55 -8.52 7.43 15.86
CA THR A 55 -8.78 5.99 16.02
C THR A 55 -10.07 5.76 16.82
N LEU A 56 -10.25 6.43 17.96
CA LEU A 56 -11.48 6.33 18.76
C LEU A 56 -12.73 6.75 17.95
N ILE A 57 -12.65 7.84 17.20
CA ILE A 57 -13.77 8.29 16.36
C ILE A 57 -14.09 7.26 15.27
N LEU A 58 -13.07 6.65 14.66
CA LEU A 58 -13.24 5.61 13.65
C LEU A 58 -13.88 4.34 14.23
N GLU A 59 -13.47 3.91 15.43
CA GLU A 59 -14.10 2.79 16.15
C GLU A 59 -15.58 3.07 16.42
N LEU A 60 -15.90 4.25 16.95
CA LEU A 60 -17.27 4.68 17.18
C LEU A 60 -18.09 4.73 15.88
N LEU A 61 -17.46 5.13 14.76
CA LEU A 61 -18.10 5.18 13.46
C LEU A 61 -18.47 3.78 12.95
N GLN A 62 -17.63 2.76 13.17
CA GLN A 62 -17.94 1.38 12.78
C GLN A 62 -19.19 0.83 13.48
N HIS A 63 -19.38 1.18 14.76
CA HIS A 63 -20.55 0.74 15.53
C HIS A 63 -21.82 1.55 15.26
N LYS A 64 -21.72 2.70 14.57
CA LYS A 64 -22.86 3.59 14.29
C LYS A 64 -23.71 3.06 13.12
N LYS A 65 -24.76 2.30 13.44
CA LYS A 65 -25.63 1.66 12.42
C LYS A 65 -26.40 2.67 11.54
N LYS A 66 -26.87 3.79 12.10
CA LYS A 66 -27.72 4.79 11.43
C LYS A 66 -26.97 6.10 11.16
N LEU A 67 -26.09 6.12 10.17
CA LEU A 67 -25.48 7.35 9.66
C LEU A 67 -26.39 7.96 8.58
N LYS A 68 -26.76 9.23 8.75
CA LYS A 68 -27.42 10.00 7.69
C LYS A 68 -26.34 10.47 6.72
N SER A 69 -26.55 10.26 5.42
CA SER A 69 -25.64 10.67 4.34
C SER A 69 -24.17 10.22 4.50
N PRO A 70 -23.89 8.90 4.60
CA PRO A 70 -22.55 8.37 4.82
C PRO A 70 -21.52 8.73 3.72
N GLN A 71 -21.98 9.06 2.52
CA GLN A 71 -21.14 9.47 1.39
C GLN A 71 -20.27 10.71 1.67
N ILE A 72 -20.67 11.58 2.60
CA ILE A 72 -19.96 12.83 2.94
C ILE A 72 -18.62 12.52 3.62
N LEU A 73 -18.49 11.34 4.26
CA LEU A 73 -17.30 10.93 4.98
C LEU A 73 -16.19 10.40 4.06
N ILE A 74 -16.51 10.02 2.82
CA ILE A 74 -15.55 9.38 1.90
C ILE A 74 -14.31 10.25 1.65
N PRO A 75 -14.41 11.54 1.28
CA PRO A 75 -13.25 12.39 1.08
C PRO A 75 -12.39 12.54 2.35
N SER A 76 -13.04 12.69 3.50
CA SER A 76 -12.34 12.82 4.79
C SER A 76 -11.59 11.54 5.16
N LEU A 77 -12.19 10.37 4.94
CA LEU A 77 -11.55 9.08 5.17
C LEU A 77 -10.35 8.86 4.23
N PHE A 78 -10.46 9.23 2.95
CA PHE A 78 -9.31 9.18 2.03
C PHE A 78 -8.21 10.18 2.40
N ASN A 79 -8.56 11.38 2.87
CA ASN A 79 -7.56 12.32 3.38
C ASN A 79 -6.81 11.75 4.59
N LEU A 80 -7.53 11.14 5.54
CA LEU A 80 -6.92 10.44 6.67
C LEU A 80 -6.03 9.28 6.20
N LEU A 81 -6.47 8.48 5.24
CA LEU A 81 -5.67 7.39 4.67
C LEU A 81 -4.38 7.93 4.04
N SER A 82 -4.46 8.99 3.24
CA SER A 82 -3.28 9.66 2.67
C SER A 82 -2.27 10.04 3.75
N ARG A 83 -2.74 10.63 4.86
CA ARG A 83 -1.89 11.00 6.00
C ARG A 83 -1.32 9.79 6.75
N CYS A 84 -1.96 8.62 6.69
CA CYS A 84 -1.44 7.37 7.24
C CYS A 84 -0.38 6.71 6.33
N LEU A 85 -0.36 7.08 5.05
CA LEU A 85 0.56 6.53 4.03
C LEU A 85 1.79 7.43 3.79
N GLU A 86 1.76 8.67 4.28
CA GLU A 86 2.92 9.57 4.28
C GLU A 86 4.11 8.92 5.02
N PRO A 87 5.31 8.87 4.41
CA PRO A 87 6.50 8.36 5.08
C PRO A 87 6.87 9.29 6.24
N LYS A 88 6.74 8.79 7.47
CA LYS A 88 7.00 9.54 8.69
C LYS A 88 8.17 8.95 9.49
N SER A 89 8.66 9.70 10.46
CA SER A 89 9.81 9.34 11.29
C SER A 89 9.60 7.98 11.98
N PRO A 90 10.68 7.22 12.25
CA PRO A 90 10.63 5.85 12.78
C PRO A 90 9.97 5.69 14.17
N GLU A 91 9.62 6.79 14.82
CA GLU A 91 9.00 6.83 16.15
C GLU A 91 7.47 6.91 16.09
N GLN A 92 6.89 7.05 14.89
CA GLN A 92 5.45 7.10 14.72
C GLN A 92 4.89 5.68 14.74
N GLU A 93 4.09 5.37 15.77
CA GLU A 93 3.39 4.10 15.97
C GLU A 93 2.88 3.51 14.65
N ASN A 94 3.01 2.19 14.51
CA ASN A 94 2.56 1.47 13.33
C ASN A 94 1.05 1.70 13.12
N MET A 95 0.71 2.61 12.20
CA MET A 95 -0.66 3.07 11.96
C MET A 95 -1.55 2.04 11.25
N GLU A 96 -1.13 0.77 11.21
CA GLU A 96 -1.83 -0.33 10.54
C GLU A 96 -3.25 -0.48 11.06
N TYR A 97 -3.46 -0.39 12.37
CA TYR A 97 -4.80 -0.47 12.93
C TYR A 97 -5.69 0.70 12.45
N THR A 98 -5.16 1.93 12.42
CA THR A 98 -5.90 3.08 11.89
C THR A 98 -6.21 2.92 10.40
N LYS A 99 -5.24 2.45 9.59
CA LYS A 99 -5.47 2.12 8.16
C LYS A 99 -6.61 1.12 8.01
N GLN A 100 -6.59 0.06 8.83
CA GLN A 100 -7.61 -0.98 8.82
C GLN A 100 -9.00 -0.44 9.15
N LEU A 101 -9.11 0.40 10.19
CA LEU A 101 -10.36 1.04 10.55
C LEU A 101 -10.91 1.94 9.42
N ILE A 102 -10.03 2.70 8.75
CA ILE A 102 -10.41 3.57 7.63
C ILE A 102 -10.92 2.74 6.44
N LEU A 103 -10.18 1.69 6.04
CA LEU A 103 -10.55 0.80 4.95
C LEU A 103 -11.90 0.11 5.21
N SER A 104 -12.10 -0.38 6.44
CA SER A 104 -13.36 -0.97 6.87
C SER A 104 -14.51 0.04 6.84
N CYS A 105 -14.30 1.28 7.28
CA CYS A 105 -15.31 2.33 7.19
C CYS A 105 -15.70 2.63 5.74
N LEU A 106 -14.72 2.80 4.86
CA LEU A 106 -14.94 3.02 3.42
C LEU A 106 -15.74 1.86 2.80
N LEU A 107 -15.39 0.62 3.12
CA LEU A 107 -16.07 -0.56 2.63
C LEU A 107 -17.54 -0.59 3.08
N ASN A 108 -17.79 -0.36 4.36
CA ASN A 108 -19.15 -0.32 4.93
C ASN A 108 -20.00 0.77 4.28
N ILE A 109 -19.41 1.93 3.98
CA ILE A 109 -20.11 3.01 3.26
C ILE A 109 -20.44 2.56 1.83
N CYS A 110 -19.48 1.97 1.10
CA CYS A 110 -19.70 1.48 -0.26
C CYS A 110 -20.81 0.43 -0.32
N GLN A 111 -20.81 -0.54 0.59
CA GLN A 111 -21.85 -1.59 0.67
C GLN A 111 -23.23 -1.04 1.01
N LYS A 112 -23.31 0.04 1.81
CA LYS A 112 -24.58 0.72 2.10
C LYS A 112 -25.11 1.53 0.91
N LEU A 113 -24.22 2.13 0.13
CA LEU A 113 -24.60 2.93 -1.04
C LEU A 113 -24.88 2.06 -2.27
N SER A 114 -24.25 0.89 -2.35
CA SER A 114 -24.44 -0.09 -3.42
C SER A 114 -24.57 -1.50 -2.83
N PRO A 115 -25.76 -1.87 -2.31
CA PRO A 115 -26.00 -3.21 -1.77
C PRO A 115 -25.87 -4.31 -2.83
N ASP A 116 -26.18 -3.99 -4.09
CA ASP A 116 -26.08 -4.90 -5.22
C ASP A 116 -24.67 -4.93 -5.85
N GLY A 117 -23.73 -4.11 -5.34
CA GLY A 117 -22.36 -4.00 -5.86
C GLY A 117 -22.25 -3.32 -7.23
N GLY A 118 -23.34 -2.74 -7.73
CA GLY A 118 -23.38 -2.00 -8.99
C GLY A 118 -22.94 -0.54 -8.87
N ARG A 119 -23.03 0.18 -9.99
CA ARG A 119 -22.68 1.60 -10.08
C ARG A 119 -23.54 2.45 -9.15
N ILE A 120 -22.90 3.40 -8.47
CA ILE A 120 -23.60 4.40 -7.65
C ILE A 120 -23.95 5.60 -8.54
N PRO A 121 -25.19 6.11 -8.49
CA PRO A 121 -25.58 7.35 -9.16
C PRO A 121 -24.66 8.53 -8.80
N LYS A 122 -24.32 9.36 -9.80
CA LYS A 122 -23.37 10.49 -9.64
C LYS A 122 -23.83 11.55 -8.65
N ASP A 123 -25.15 11.70 -8.49
CA ASP A 123 -25.80 12.57 -7.51
C ASP A 123 -25.56 12.14 -6.06
N ILE A 124 -25.33 10.84 -5.84
CA ILE A 124 -25.06 10.27 -4.51
C ILE A 124 -23.57 10.32 -4.20
N LEU A 125 -22.72 9.87 -5.13
CA LEU A 125 -21.28 9.86 -4.96
C LEU A 125 -20.58 10.17 -6.27
N ASP A 126 -19.85 11.28 -6.28
CA ASP A 126 -18.97 11.66 -7.36
C ASP A 126 -17.73 10.74 -7.39
N ALA A 127 -17.41 10.21 -8.57
CA ALA A 127 -16.24 9.36 -8.78
C ALA A 127 -14.91 10.10 -8.50
N GLU A 128 -14.88 11.43 -8.59
CA GLU A 128 -13.68 12.22 -8.24
C GLU A 128 -13.38 12.20 -6.74
N LYS A 129 -14.41 12.01 -5.91
CA LYS A 129 -14.27 11.94 -4.45
C LYS A 129 -13.74 10.58 -3.97
N PHE A 130 -13.70 9.58 -4.86
CA PHE A 130 -13.30 8.22 -4.54
C PHE A 130 -11.89 7.92 -5.07
N ASN A 131 -10.89 7.89 -4.17
CA ASN A 131 -9.49 7.76 -4.54
C ASN A 131 -9.02 6.30 -4.50
N VAL A 132 -9.11 5.61 -5.65
CA VAL A 132 -8.64 4.23 -5.80
C VAL A 132 -7.11 4.11 -5.64
N GLU A 133 -6.37 5.13 -6.06
CA GLU A 133 -4.90 5.12 -6.00
C GLU A 133 -4.39 4.97 -4.55
N LEU A 134 -5.03 5.64 -3.59
CA LEU A 134 -4.70 5.49 -2.16
C LEU A 134 -4.95 4.07 -1.62
N ILE A 135 -5.97 3.36 -2.13
CA ILE A 135 -6.21 1.95 -1.77
C ILE A 135 -5.06 1.10 -2.28
N VAL A 136 -4.66 1.32 -3.53
CA VAL A 136 -3.55 0.60 -4.16
C VAL A 136 -2.22 0.92 -3.48
N GLN A 137 -2.00 2.17 -3.09
CA GLN A 137 -0.84 2.57 -2.30
C GLN A 137 -0.83 1.90 -0.92
N CYS A 138 -1.98 1.78 -0.27
CA CYS A 138 -2.11 1.05 0.99
C CYS A 138 -1.75 -0.43 0.83
N ILE A 139 -2.18 -1.06 -0.26
CA ILE A 139 -1.78 -2.43 -0.62
C ILE A 139 -0.25 -2.51 -0.81
N ARG A 140 0.37 -1.54 -1.47
CA ARG A 140 1.82 -1.57 -1.77
C ARG A 140 2.73 -1.28 -0.58
N LEU A 141 2.30 -0.43 0.36
CA LEU A 141 3.15 0.07 1.45
C LEU A 141 2.96 -0.68 2.78
N SER A 142 1.84 -1.36 2.96
CA SER A 142 1.59 -2.15 4.16
C SER A 142 2.43 -3.43 4.13
N GLU A 143 2.90 -3.86 5.30
CA GLU A 143 3.47 -5.21 5.48
C GLU A 143 2.46 -6.15 6.16
N MET A 144 1.32 -5.62 6.61
CA MET A 144 0.33 -6.35 7.39
C MET A 144 -0.70 -7.07 6.48
N PRO A 145 -0.80 -8.42 6.54
CA PRO A 145 -1.76 -9.17 5.72
C PRO A 145 -3.23 -8.78 5.92
N GLN A 146 -3.60 -8.39 7.14
CA GLN A 146 -4.95 -7.93 7.47
C GLN A 146 -5.30 -6.62 6.72
N THR A 147 -4.36 -5.69 6.64
CA THR A 147 -4.54 -4.43 5.92
C THR A 147 -4.67 -4.69 4.42
N HIS A 148 -3.85 -5.61 3.87
CA HIS A 148 -4.03 -6.08 2.48
C HIS A 148 -5.44 -6.59 2.24
N HIS A 149 -6.01 -7.34 3.18
CA HIS A 149 -7.37 -7.87 3.04
C HIS A 149 -8.43 -6.80 2.88
N GLN A 150 -8.45 -5.87 3.81
CA GLN A 150 -9.47 -4.86 3.81
C GLN A 150 -9.32 -3.95 2.60
N ALA A 151 -8.09 -3.65 2.18
CA ALA A 151 -7.83 -2.88 0.99
C ALA A 151 -8.29 -3.60 -0.28
N LEU A 152 -8.02 -4.90 -0.41
CA LEU A 152 -8.45 -5.72 -1.56
C LEU A 152 -9.96 -5.94 -1.60
N LEU A 153 -10.60 -6.09 -0.43
CA LEU A 153 -12.05 -6.19 -0.33
C LEU A 153 -12.74 -4.87 -0.75
N LEU A 154 -12.17 -3.73 -0.32
CA LEU A 154 -12.61 -2.40 -0.74
C LEU A 154 -12.37 -2.21 -2.24
N LEU A 155 -11.21 -2.61 -2.77
CA LEU A 155 -10.87 -2.52 -4.18
C LEU A 155 -11.83 -3.34 -5.06
N GLY A 156 -12.18 -4.56 -4.63
CA GLY A 156 -13.16 -5.38 -5.32
C GLY A 156 -14.55 -4.73 -5.35
N THR A 157 -14.96 -4.10 -4.24
CA THR A 157 -16.22 -3.34 -4.18
C THR A 157 -16.15 -2.10 -5.09
N ALA A 158 -15.02 -1.40 -5.08
CA ALA A 158 -14.76 -0.23 -5.93
C ALA A 158 -14.76 -0.57 -7.42
N ALA A 159 -14.37 -1.78 -7.82
CA ALA A 159 -14.40 -2.21 -9.22
C ALA A 159 -15.83 -2.31 -9.78
N GLY A 160 -16.81 -2.69 -8.95
CA GLY A 160 -18.22 -2.67 -9.34
C GLY A 160 -18.81 -1.26 -9.41
N ILE A 161 -18.39 -0.38 -8.50
CA ILE A 161 -18.92 0.98 -8.39
C ILE A 161 -18.27 1.94 -9.41
N PHE A 162 -16.95 1.93 -9.50
CA PHE A 162 -16.10 2.82 -10.30
C PHE A 162 -15.10 2.04 -11.15
N PRO A 163 -15.57 1.23 -12.12
CA PRO A 163 -14.71 0.36 -12.93
C PRO A 163 -13.57 1.15 -13.57
N ASP A 164 -13.85 2.27 -14.24
CA ASP A 164 -12.87 3.07 -14.98
C ASP A 164 -11.69 3.53 -14.08
N LYS A 165 -11.97 3.95 -12.84
CA LYS A 165 -10.95 4.35 -11.86
C LYS A 165 -10.05 3.19 -11.45
N VAL A 166 -10.60 1.99 -11.34
CA VAL A 166 -9.84 0.77 -11.06
C VAL A 166 -9.01 0.36 -12.27
N LEU A 167 -9.54 0.51 -13.49
CA LEU A 167 -8.80 0.22 -14.72
C LEU A 167 -7.56 1.11 -14.90
N HIS A 168 -7.64 2.39 -14.54
CA HIS A 168 -6.47 3.27 -14.55
C HIS A 168 -5.33 2.78 -13.63
N ASN A 169 -5.65 2.04 -12.58
CA ASN A 169 -4.68 1.52 -11.59
C ASN A 169 -4.32 0.04 -11.81
N ILE A 170 -4.77 -0.57 -12.91
CA ILE A 170 -4.74 -2.02 -13.11
C ILE A 170 -3.33 -2.61 -13.04
N MET A 171 -2.35 -1.97 -13.67
CA MET A 171 -0.97 -2.46 -13.67
C MET A 171 -0.41 -2.48 -12.25
N SER A 172 -0.64 -1.43 -11.47
CA SER A 172 -0.19 -1.35 -10.08
C SER A 172 -0.79 -2.47 -9.22
N ILE A 173 -2.07 -2.80 -9.44
CA ILE A 173 -2.78 -3.87 -8.73
C ILE A 173 -2.18 -5.24 -9.09
N PHE A 174 -2.07 -5.57 -10.38
CA PHE A 174 -1.57 -6.88 -10.81
C PHE A 174 -0.09 -7.05 -10.51
N THR A 175 0.75 -6.03 -10.72
CA THR A 175 2.18 -6.09 -10.38
C THR A 175 2.39 -6.35 -8.89
N PHE A 176 1.62 -5.69 -8.02
CA PHE A 176 1.66 -5.99 -6.58
C PHE A 176 1.23 -7.43 -6.29
N MET A 177 0.12 -7.88 -6.91
CA MET A 177 -0.41 -9.22 -6.67
C MET A 177 0.59 -10.31 -7.06
N GLY A 178 1.25 -10.16 -8.22
CA GLY A 178 2.31 -11.06 -8.66
C GLY A 178 3.51 -11.08 -7.71
N ALA A 179 3.97 -9.91 -7.26
CA ALA A 179 5.15 -9.80 -6.40
C ALA A 179 4.91 -10.28 -4.95
N ASN A 180 3.73 -10.02 -4.39
CA ASN A 180 3.49 -10.14 -2.95
C ASN A 180 2.41 -11.15 -2.55
N VAL A 181 1.39 -11.40 -3.38
CA VAL A 181 0.22 -12.21 -2.99
C VAL A 181 0.29 -13.62 -3.56
N MET A 182 0.70 -13.77 -4.83
CA MET A 182 0.77 -15.08 -5.50
C MET A 182 1.74 -16.06 -4.82
N ARG A 183 2.76 -15.54 -4.13
CA ARG A 183 3.79 -16.33 -3.45
C ARG A 183 3.38 -16.83 -2.07
N LEU A 184 2.32 -16.28 -1.47
CA LEU A 184 1.88 -16.62 -0.11
C LEU A 184 1.09 -17.93 -0.11
N ASP A 185 1.53 -18.94 0.64
CA ASP A 185 0.86 -20.24 0.69
C ASP A 185 -0.28 -20.28 1.72
N ASP A 186 -1.32 -19.48 1.49
CA ASP A 186 -2.51 -19.48 2.33
C ASP A 186 -3.81 -19.44 1.50
N SER A 187 -4.91 -19.88 2.12
CA SER A 187 -6.25 -19.86 1.50
C SER A 187 -6.75 -18.45 1.23
N TYR A 188 -6.25 -17.50 2.01
CA TYR A 188 -6.65 -16.12 2.05
C TYR A 188 -6.20 -15.35 0.78
N SER A 189 -4.93 -15.45 0.42
CA SER A 189 -4.31 -14.92 -0.79
C SER A 189 -4.94 -15.52 -2.04
N PHE A 190 -5.35 -16.80 -2.02
CA PHE A 190 -6.07 -17.41 -3.12
C PHE A 190 -7.44 -16.74 -3.34
N GLN A 191 -8.22 -16.53 -2.27
CA GLN A 191 -9.51 -15.83 -2.36
C GLN A 191 -9.34 -14.38 -2.86
N VAL A 192 -8.28 -13.71 -2.43
CA VAL A 192 -7.94 -12.35 -2.88
C VAL A 192 -7.65 -12.31 -4.38
N ILE A 193 -6.74 -13.18 -4.86
CA ILE A 193 -6.45 -13.30 -6.29
C ILE A 193 -7.75 -13.59 -7.02
N SER A 194 -8.53 -14.52 -6.47
CA SER A 194 -9.75 -15.00 -7.09
C SER A 194 -10.77 -13.90 -7.30
N LYS A 195 -11.01 -13.12 -6.25
CA LYS A 195 -11.97 -12.03 -6.21
C LYS A 195 -11.50 -10.84 -7.06
N THR A 196 -10.21 -10.51 -7.01
CA THR A 196 -9.61 -9.43 -7.79
C THR A 196 -9.74 -9.72 -9.29
N VAL A 197 -9.34 -10.92 -9.71
CA VAL A 197 -9.45 -11.38 -11.11
C VAL A 197 -10.92 -11.33 -11.56
N LYS A 198 -11.85 -11.92 -10.79
CA LYS A 198 -13.28 -11.98 -11.12
C LYS A 198 -14.01 -10.63 -11.10
N MET A 199 -13.48 -9.62 -10.42
CA MET A 199 -14.12 -8.30 -10.34
C MET A 199 -13.52 -7.31 -11.34
N VAL A 200 -12.19 -7.30 -11.48
CA VAL A 200 -11.49 -6.32 -12.31
C VAL A 200 -11.56 -6.68 -13.79
N ILE A 201 -11.50 -7.98 -14.13
CA ILE A 201 -11.48 -8.40 -15.54
C ILE A 201 -12.83 -8.19 -16.24
N PRO A 202 -14.00 -8.52 -15.66
CA PRO A 202 -15.27 -8.21 -16.29
C PRO A 202 -15.51 -6.70 -16.44
N ALA A 203 -15.02 -5.88 -15.51
CA ALA A 203 -15.04 -4.43 -15.62
C ALA A 203 -14.26 -3.92 -16.84
N LEU A 204 -13.12 -4.55 -17.19
CA LEU A 204 -12.39 -4.26 -18.44
C LEU A 204 -13.26 -4.48 -19.66
N ILE A 205 -13.97 -5.61 -19.70
CA ILE A 205 -14.76 -6.04 -20.85
C ILE A 205 -16.02 -5.16 -21.01
N GLN A 206 -16.61 -4.70 -19.90
CA GLN A 206 -17.86 -3.91 -19.88
C GLN A 206 -17.65 -2.38 -19.97
N SER A 207 -16.50 -1.86 -19.56
CA SER A 207 -16.22 -0.41 -19.64
C SER A 207 -16.13 0.12 -21.07
N ASP A 208 -16.00 -0.77 -22.06
CA ASP A 208 -15.60 -0.43 -23.42
C ASP A 208 -16.66 -0.89 -24.46
N HIS A 209 -17.95 -0.69 -24.16
CA HIS A 209 -19.07 -1.01 -25.07
C HIS A 209 -19.15 -0.14 -26.35
N GLY A 210 -18.02 0.36 -26.87
CA GLY A 210 -17.94 0.89 -28.22
C GLY A 210 -17.53 -0.22 -29.19
N ASP A 211 -18.38 -0.55 -30.17
CA ASP A 211 -18.14 -1.52 -31.26
C ASP A 211 -17.01 -1.12 -32.24
N SER A 212 -15.96 -0.44 -31.76
CA SER A 212 -14.80 -0.07 -32.57
C SER A 212 -13.70 -1.14 -32.49
N LYS A 213 -13.07 -1.46 -33.61
CA LYS A 213 -11.92 -2.39 -33.68
C LYS A 213 -10.72 -1.93 -32.84
N GLU A 214 -10.61 -0.64 -32.51
CA GLU A 214 -9.55 -0.11 -31.64
C GLU A 214 -9.76 -0.47 -30.17
N VAL A 215 -11.03 -0.53 -29.74
CA VAL A 215 -11.45 -0.89 -28.37
C VAL A 215 -11.11 -2.34 -28.07
N THR A 216 -11.41 -3.27 -28.98
CA THR A 216 -11.09 -4.70 -28.81
C THR A 216 -9.57 -4.94 -28.68
N ARG A 217 -8.76 -4.18 -29.42
CA ARG A 217 -7.29 -4.26 -29.34
C ARG A 217 -6.75 -3.78 -27.99
N ASN A 218 -7.35 -2.77 -27.37
CA ASN A 218 -6.92 -2.28 -26.07
C ASN A 218 -7.15 -3.32 -24.97
N VAL A 219 -8.27 -4.03 -25.01
CA VAL A 219 -8.57 -5.14 -24.09
C VAL A 219 -7.59 -6.29 -24.28
N GLU A 220 -7.29 -6.66 -25.53
CA GLU A 220 -6.31 -7.71 -25.83
C GLU A 220 -4.91 -7.35 -25.30
N VAL A 221 -4.43 -6.14 -25.57
CA VAL A 221 -3.14 -5.66 -25.08
C VAL A 221 -3.08 -5.68 -23.55
N LEU A 222 -4.16 -5.30 -22.89
CA LEU A 222 -4.23 -5.29 -21.44
C LEU A 222 -4.31 -6.70 -20.85
N ALA A 223 -5.07 -7.60 -21.47
CA ALA A 223 -5.10 -9.01 -21.08
C ALA A 223 -3.72 -9.65 -21.21
N VAL A 224 -2.98 -9.40 -22.31
CA VAL A 224 -1.60 -9.86 -22.49
C VAL A 224 -0.69 -9.36 -21.36
N LYS A 225 -0.78 -8.07 -21.01
CA LYS A 225 -0.01 -7.50 -19.89
C LYS A 225 -0.35 -8.15 -18.55
N ILE A 226 -1.62 -8.39 -18.28
CA ILE A 226 -2.05 -9.08 -17.06
C ILE A 226 -1.47 -10.48 -17.03
N ILE A 227 -1.62 -11.26 -18.11
CA ILE A 227 -1.08 -12.63 -18.19
C ILE A 227 0.44 -12.63 -17.98
N SER A 228 1.17 -11.70 -18.59
CA SER A 228 2.63 -11.54 -18.39
C SER A 228 2.98 -11.43 -16.92
N VAL A 229 2.29 -10.57 -16.16
CA VAL A 229 2.55 -10.39 -14.72
C VAL A 229 2.37 -11.69 -13.93
N PHE A 230 1.37 -12.51 -14.26
CA PHE A 230 1.20 -13.81 -13.62
C PHE A 230 2.31 -14.77 -14.01
N VAL A 231 2.64 -14.88 -15.30
CA VAL A 231 3.70 -15.74 -15.81
C VAL A 231 5.03 -15.39 -15.15
N ASP A 232 5.38 -14.09 -15.09
CA ASP A 232 6.60 -13.59 -14.45
C ASP A 232 6.69 -13.95 -12.96
N ALA A 233 5.54 -14.01 -12.26
CA ALA A 233 5.47 -14.35 -10.85
C ALA A 233 5.53 -15.87 -10.58
N LEU A 234 5.08 -16.73 -11.51
CA LEU A 234 5.02 -18.20 -11.35
C LEU A 234 6.29 -18.88 -10.80
N PRO A 235 7.53 -18.48 -11.16
CA PRO A 235 8.75 -19.08 -10.63
C PRO A 235 8.83 -19.06 -9.11
N HIS A 236 8.21 -18.07 -8.48
CA HIS A 236 8.23 -17.86 -7.05
C HIS A 236 6.98 -18.41 -6.35
N VAL A 237 6.03 -18.98 -7.11
CA VAL A 237 4.77 -19.54 -6.61
C VAL A 237 4.97 -21.03 -6.27
N PRO A 238 4.45 -21.50 -5.12
CA PRO A 238 4.44 -22.92 -4.76
C PRO A 238 3.76 -23.79 -5.81
N GLU A 239 4.29 -25.00 -6.07
CA GLU A 239 3.91 -25.83 -7.22
C GLU A 239 2.43 -26.20 -7.22
N HIS A 240 1.87 -26.55 -6.05
CA HIS A 240 0.45 -26.90 -5.89
C HIS A 240 -0.51 -25.75 -6.19
N ARG A 241 -0.03 -24.49 -6.19
CA ARG A 241 -0.85 -23.29 -6.46
C ARG A 241 -0.79 -22.81 -7.89
N ARG A 242 0.26 -23.18 -8.64
CA ARG A 242 0.48 -22.69 -10.02
C ARG A 242 -0.72 -22.98 -10.92
N LEU A 243 -1.17 -24.24 -10.97
CA LEU A 243 -2.29 -24.64 -11.81
C LEU A 243 -3.61 -23.99 -11.39
N PRO A 244 -4.05 -24.01 -10.11
CA PRO A 244 -5.27 -23.32 -9.67
C PRO A 244 -5.33 -21.84 -10.04
N ILE A 245 -4.22 -21.11 -9.90
CA ILE A 245 -4.16 -19.68 -10.24
C ILE A 245 -4.30 -19.47 -11.75
N LEU A 246 -3.60 -20.26 -12.55
CA LEU A 246 -3.67 -20.17 -14.02
C LEU A 246 -5.05 -20.54 -14.57
N VAL A 247 -5.65 -21.62 -14.06
CA VAL A 247 -7.01 -22.03 -14.42
C VAL A 247 -7.99 -20.88 -14.15
N GLN A 248 -7.93 -20.30 -12.95
CA GLN A 248 -8.77 -19.17 -12.62
C GLN A 248 -8.56 -17.94 -13.54
N LEU A 249 -7.31 -17.61 -13.85
CA LEU A 249 -7.00 -16.49 -14.73
C LEU A 249 -7.62 -16.69 -16.12
N VAL A 250 -7.44 -17.89 -16.70
CA VAL A 250 -7.94 -18.24 -18.03
C VAL A 250 -9.46 -18.31 -18.04
N ASP A 251 -10.08 -18.92 -17.03
CA ASP A 251 -11.54 -18.99 -16.90
C ASP A 251 -12.18 -17.61 -16.84
N THR A 252 -11.48 -16.63 -16.25
CA THR A 252 -12.00 -15.26 -16.13
C THR A 252 -11.75 -14.41 -17.39
N LEU A 253 -10.60 -14.58 -18.05
CA LEU A 253 -10.28 -13.87 -19.30
C LEU A 253 -11.05 -14.44 -20.50
N GLY A 254 -11.36 -15.73 -20.49
CA GLY A 254 -11.93 -16.47 -21.59
C GLY A 254 -10.88 -17.35 -22.27
N ALA A 255 -10.99 -18.66 -22.05
CA ALA A 255 -10.08 -19.66 -22.60
C ALA A 255 -9.96 -19.59 -24.12
N ASP A 256 -11.09 -19.40 -24.81
CA ASP A 256 -11.14 -19.38 -26.29
C ASP A 256 -10.29 -18.26 -26.91
N LYS A 257 -10.10 -17.15 -26.19
CA LYS A 257 -9.40 -15.97 -26.70
C LYS A 257 -7.97 -15.86 -26.19
N PHE A 258 -7.70 -16.29 -24.96
CA PHE A 258 -6.44 -15.96 -24.27
C PHE A 258 -5.62 -17.18 -23.81
N LEU A 259 -6.12 -18.41 -23.94
CA LEU A 259 -5.35 -19.60 -23.57
C LEU A 259 -4.06 -19.72 -24.38
N TRP A 260 -4.12 -19.46 -25.69
CA TRP A 260 -2.93 -19.52 -26.55
C TRP A 260 -1.87 -18.48 -26.15
N VAL A 261 -2.31 -17.29 -25.70
CA VAL A 261 -1.42 -16.23 -25.20
C VAL A 261 -0.69 -16.72 -23.95
N LEU A 262 -1.43 -17.32 -23.01
CA LEU A 262 -0.83 -17.90 -21.80
C LEU A 262 0.21 -18.97 -22.16
N LEU A 263 -0.13 -19.89 -23.05
CA LEU A 263 0.79 -20.95 -23.47
C LEU A 263 2.05 -20.37 -24.14
N ALA A 264 1.89 -19.39 -25.02
CA ALA A 264 3.01 -18.72 -25.67
C ALA A 264 3.96 -18.06 -24.67
N LEU A 265 3.42 -17.32 -23.69
CA LEU A 265 4.22 -16.66 -22.65
C LEU A 265 4.89 -17.68 -21.70
N LEU A 266 4.24 -18.79 -21.39
CA LEU A 266 4.85 -19.88 -20.62
C LEU A 266 6.02 -20.53 -21.38
N PHE A 267 5.87 -20.76 -22.69
CA PHE A 267 6.95 -21.28 -23.51
C PHE A 267 8.11 -20.28 -23.63
N GLU A 268 7.81 -19.00 -23.83
CA GLU A 268 8.81 -17.93 -23.85
C GLU A 268 9.60 -17.88 -22.54
N GLN A 269 8.90 -17.94 -21.40
CA GLN A 269 9.54 -17.98 -20.08
C GLN A 269 10.41 -19.23 -19.90
N TYR A 270 9.92 -20.39 -20.34
CA TYR A 270 10.67 -21.65 -20.27
C TYR A 270 11.95 -21.56 -21.09
N VAL A 271 11.85 -21.21 -22.38
CA VAL A 271 13.00 -21.10 -23.29
C VAL A 271 14.01 -20.08 -22.79
N THR A 272 13.56 -18.88 -22.38
CA THR A 272 14.45 -17.83 -21.87
C THR A 272 15.20 -18.29 -20.62
N LYS A 273 14.54 -19.03 -19.72
CA LYS A 273 15.21 -19.63 -18.56
C LYS A 273 16.19 -20.73 -18.95
N THR A 274 15.83 -21.63 -19.87
CA THR A 274 16.73 -22.70 -20.32
C THR A 274 17.98 -22.12 -20.97
N VAL A 275 17.84 -21.04 -21.76
CA VAL A 275 18.95 -20.31 -22.38
C VAL A 275 19.82 -19.63 -21.32
N LEU A 276 19.25 -18.94 -20.33
CA LEU A 276 20.01 -18.32 -19.24
C LEU A 276 20.81 -19.35 -18.41
N VAL A 277 20.20 -20.50 -18.10
CA VAL A 277 20.90 -21.59 -17.39
C VAL A 277 22.02 -22.18 -18.24
N ALA A 278 21.82 -22.35 -19.54
CA ALA A 278 22.86 -22.81 -20.46
C ALA A 278 24.05 -21.84 -20.54
N THR A 279 23.80 -20.53 -20.56
CA THR A 279 24.87 -19.50 -20.58
C THR A 279 25.60 -19.31 -19.25
N CYS A 280 25.00 -19.72 -18.13
CA CYS A 280 25.57 -19.54 -16.79
C CYS A 280 26.25 -20.81 -16.24
N GLY A 281 26.03 -21.97 -16.89
CA GLY A 281 26.71 -23.24 -16.61
C GLY A 281 28.07 -23.42 -17.30
N GLU A 282 28.51 -22.43 -18.08
CA GLU A 282 29.85 -22.37 -18.68
C GLU A 282 30.77 -21.44 -17.86
N LYS A 283 30.99 -21.74 -16.57
CA LYS A 283 32.14 -21.22 -15.80
C LYS A 283 32.63 -22.22 -14.77
#